data_AF-G0MJ73-F1
#
_entry.id   AF-G0MJ73-F1
#
_cell.length_a   1.000
_cell.length_b   1.000
_cell.length_c   1.000
_cell.angle_alpha   90.00
_cell.angle_beta   90.00
_cell.angle_gamma   90.00
#
_symmetry.space_group_name_H-M   'P 1'
#
loop_
_entity.id
_entity.type
_entity.pdbx_description
1 polymer ?
#
loop_
_entity_poly.entity_id
_entity_poly.type
_entity_poly.pdbx_seq_one_letter_code
_entity_poly.pdbx_strand_id
1 'polypeptide(L)'
;MLFVVFFAIFITVDSCVPTQNIVTTTTTTTTADPFPCNVCSKIYDTTCQGFGVPSTTNWCTEADAVPITYNLGVVSEVSGWGVTCHTWVTCPAGTEGRFFFTGSPGYLSGDPGPVLAFCAESGMDVGVWQYYYTEPYPDLMNIKCQSV
;
A
#
# COMPACT_ATOMS: atom_id res chain seq x y z
N MET A 1 36.95 -75.95 -37.00
CA MET A 1 36.52 -74.83 -37.88
C MET A 1 35.03 -74.67 -37.67
N LEU A 2 34.44 -73.55 -37.27
CA LEU A 2 34.75 -72.13 -37.49
C LEU A 2 34.08 -71.32 -36.35
N PHE A 3 34.80 -70.35 -35.80
CA PHE A 3 34.36 -69.31 -34.85
C PHE A 3 33.23 -68.46 -35.44
N VAL A 4 32.26 -67.99 -34.64
CA VAL A 4 31.98 -66.54 -34.43
C VAL A 4 31.19 -66.34 -33.12
N VAL A 5 31.81 -65.65 -32.17
CA VAL A 5 31.16 -65.10 -30.96
C VAL A 5 30.63 -63.71 -31.31
N PHE A 6 29.32 -63.48 -31.24
CA PHE A 6 28.73 -62.15 -31.38
C PHE A 6 28.19 -61.70 -30.01
N PHE A 7 29.01 -60.93 -29.30
CA PHE A 7 28.61 -60.15 -28.13
C PHE A 7 27.70 -59.01 -28.61
N ALA A 8 26.39 -59.09 -28.35
CA ALA A 8 25.47 -57.99 -28.57
C ALA A 8 25.33 -57.18 -27.27
N ILE A 9 26.01 -56.04 -27.25
CA ILE A 9 25.91 -55.01 -26.20
C ILE A 9 24.57 -54.30 -26.41
N PHE A 10 23.59 -54.53 -25.52
CA PHE A 10 22.36 -53.74 -25.49
C PHE A 10 22.47 -52.67 -24.40
N ILE A 11 22.59 -51.44 -24.90
CA ILE A 11 22.75 -50.19 -24.18
C ILE A 11 21.44 -49.86 -23.44
N THR A 12 21.50 -49.63 -22.13
CA THR A 12 20.38 -49.06 -21.38
C THR A 12 20.25 -47.58 -21.74
N VAL A 13 19.21 -47.21 -22.47
CA VAL A 13 18.86 -45.81 -22.70
C VAL A 13 18.18 -45.25 -21.45
N ASP A 14 18.94 -44.54 -20.63
CA ASP A 14 18.41 -43.70 -19.56
C ASP A 14 17.71 -42.49 -20.19
N SER A 15 16.38 -42.55 -20.29
CA SER A 15 15.58 -41.42 -20.75
C SER A 15 15.40 -40.45 -19.58
N CYS A 16 16.35 -39.52 -19.42
CA CYS A 16 16.16 -38.35 -18.56
C CYS A 16 15.07 -37.45 -19.15
N VAL A 17 13.91 -37.36 -18.48
CA VAL A 17 12.85 -36.40 -18.80
C VAL A 17 13.26 -35.04 -18.24
N PRO A 18 13.31 -33.97 -19.05
CA PRO A 18 13.66 -32.65 -18.54
C PRO A 18 12.52 -32.12 -17.67
N THR A 19 12.79 -31.93 -16.37
CA THR A 19 11.90 -31.20 -15.46
C THR A 19 11.93 -29.72 -15.86
N GLN A 20 10.90 -29.28 -16.58
CA GLN A 20 10.73 -27.87 -16.91
C GLN A 20 10.37 -27.12 -15.61
N ASN A 21 11.34 -26.46 -14.98
CA ASN A 21 11.07 -25.47 -13.96
C ASN A 21 10.34 -24.30 -14.63
N ILE A 22 9.01 -24.27 -14.52
CA ILE A 22 8.21 -23.11 -14.90
C ILE A 22 8.48 -22.05 -13.84
N VAL A 23 9.45 -21.18 -14.10
CA VAL A 23 9.59 -19.93 -13.36
C VAL A 23 8.43 -19.04 -13.80
N THR A 24 7.37 -19.03 -12.98
CA THR A 24 6.27 -18.08 -13.15
C THR A 24 6.78 -16.70 -12.77
N THR A 25 7.32 -15.98 -13.75
CA THR A 25 7.62 -14.56 -13.62
C THR A 25 6.29 -13.80 -13.66
N THR A 26 5.70 -13.58 -12.49
CA THR A 26 4.55 -12.67 -12.35
C THR A 26 5.07 -11.24 -12.55
N THR A 27 5.01 -10.75 -13.78
CA THR A 27 5.23 -9.33 -14.07
C THR A 27 3.99 -8.55 -13.65
N THR A 28 3.94 -8.11 -12.39
CA THR A 28 2.92 -7.17 -11.93
C THR A 28 3.24 -5.80 -12.51
N THR A 29 2.52 -5.41 -13.56
CA THR A 29 2.62 -4.07 -14.13
C THR A 29 1.74 -3.15 -13.30
N THR A 30 2.28 -2.59 -12.22
CA THR A 30 1.59 -1.58 -11.41
C THR A 30 1.56 -0.29 -12.21
N THR A 31 0.48 -0.07 -12.95
CA THR A 31 0.19 1.25 -13.52
C THR A 31 -0.28 2.09 -12.34
N ALA A 32 0.65 2.80 -11.68
CA ALA A 32 0.30 3.70 -10.60
C ALA A 32 -0.69 4.73 -11.15
N ASP A 33 -1.92 4.71 -10.63
CA ASP A 33 -2.93 5.71 -10.94
C ASP A 33 -2.28 7.09 -10.68
N PRO A 34 -2.21 7.99 -11.69
CA PRO A 34 -1.64 9.31 -11.48
C PRO A 34 -2.40 9.99 -10.34
N PHE A 35 -1.65 10.36 -9.31
CA PHE A 35 -2.18 11.06 -8.16
C PHE A 35 -2.92 12.34 -8.64
N PRO A 36 -4.24 12.47 -8.39
CA PRO A 36 -5.08 13.41 -9.13
C PRO A 36 -5.06 14.84 -8.58
N CYS A 37 -4.38 15.07 -7.47
CA CYS A 37 -4.37 16.32 -6.73
C CYS A 37 -3.30 17.27 -7.27
N ASN A 38 -3.56 18.59 -7.23
CA ASN A 38 -2.69 19.58 -7.87
C ASN A 38 -1.72 20.22 -6.88
N VAL A 39 -2.20 20.57 -5.69
CA VAL A 39 -1.41 21.26 -4.66
C VAL A 39 -1.02 20.33 -3.53
N CYS A 40 -1.94 19.48 -3.11
CA CYS A 40 -1.74 18.53 -2.02
C CYS A 40 -0.76 17.44 -2.44
N SER A 41 0.05 16.90 -1.52
CA SER A 41 0.86 15.69 -1.73
C SER A 41 0.15 14.46 -1.14
N LYS A 42 0.64 13.24 -1.41
CA LYS A 42 0.12 12.03 -0.77
C LYS A 42 0.36 12.09 0.74
N ILE A 43 -0.68 11.81 1.53
CA ILE A 43 -0.64 11.90 3.00
C ILE A 43 -0.22 10.58 3.68
N TYR A 44 -0.27 9.46 2.96
CA TYR A 44 0.17 8.18 3.52
C TYR A 44 1.69 8.16 3.71
N ASP A 45 2.13 7.65 4.86
CA ASP A 45 3.53 7.57 5.24
C ASP A 45 4.28 6.57 4.36
N THR A 46 5.15 7.08 3.49
CA THR A 46 5.98 6.27 2.59
C THR A 46 7.19 5.63 3.29
N THR A 47 7.37 5.85 4.60
CA THR A 47 8.45 5.22 5.37
C THR A 47 8.10 3.82 5.85
N CYS A 48 6.86 3.36 5.63
CA CYS A 48 6.46 2.00 5.94
C CYS A 48 7.17 0.98 5.03
N GLN A 49 7.73 -0.06 5.66
CA GLN A 49 8.58 -1.08 5.02
C GLN A 49 7.92 -2.47 5.03
N GLY A 50 6.63 -2.54 5.36
CA GLY A 50 5.86 -3.77 5.36
C GLY A 50 6.05 -4.62 6.61
N PHE A 51 5.54 -5.85 6.53
CA PHE A 51 5.44 -6.76 7.66
C PHE A 51 6.82 -7.09 8.26
N GLY A 52 6.89 -7.07 9.60
CA GLY A 52 8.07 -7.50 10.34
C GLY A 52 9.20 -6.47 10.44
N VAL A 53 9.01 -5.26 9.90
CA VAL A 53 10.02 -4.20 9.90
C VAL A 53 9.47 -2.92 10.57
N PRO A 54 10.14 -2.37 11.61
CA PRO A 54 11.39 -2.84 12.23
C PRO A 54 11.28 -4.10 13.10
N SER A 55 10.09 -4.53 13.49
CA SER A 55 9.90 -5.81 14.20
C SER A 55 8.54 -6.44 13.90
N THR A 56 8.33 -7.70 14.31
CA THR A 56 7.05 -8.42 14.13
C THR A 56 5.89 -7.84 14.91
N THR A 57 6.15 -7.02 15.93
CA THR A 57 5.14 -6.35 16.77
C THR A 57 5.08 -4.84 16.57
N ASN A 58 5.98 -4.30 15.75
CA ASN A 58 6.03 -2.90 15.42
C ASN A 58 6.42 -2.78 13.95
N TRP A 59 5.41 -2.87 13.10
CA TRP A 59 5.53 -2.71 11.65
C TRP A 59 4.36 -1.90 11.10
N CYS A 60 4.49 -1.38 9.88
CA CYS A 60 3.40 -0.72 9.20
C CYS A 60 3.30 -1.12 7.73
N THR A 61 2.08 -1.07 7.21
CA THR A 61 1.74 -1.51 5.86
C THR A 61 2.31 -0.55 4.83
N GLU A 62 2.88 -1.07 3.75
CA GLU A 62 3.35 -0.26 2.62
C GLU A 62 2.18 0.43 1.90
N ALA A 63 2.43 1.57 1.28
CA ALA A 63 1.39 2.41 0.69
C ALA A 63 0.59 1.70 -0.43
N ASP A 64 1.23 0.79 -1.17
CA ASP A 64 0.64 0.00 -2.25
C ASP A 64 -0.24 -1.14 -1.76
N ALA A 65 -0.03 -1.61 -0.53
CA ALA A 65 -0.83 -2.63 0.14
C ALA A 65 -2.02 -2.05 0.92
N VAL A 66 -2.11 -0.73 1.08
CA VAL A 66 -3.29 -0.07 1.66
C VAL A 66 -4.23 0.39 0.54
N PRO A 67 -5.54 0.11 0.61
CA PRO A 67 -6.51 0.51 -0.41
C PRO A 67 -6.84 2.02 -0.35
N ILE A 68 -5.84 2.88 -0.45
CA ILE A 68 -5.98 4.34 -0.45
C ILE A 68 -6.21 4.81 -1.89
N THR A 69 -7.35 5.46 -2.11
CA THR A 69 -7.69 6.12 -3.38
C THR A 69 -7.85 7.60 -3.14
N TYR A 70 -7.00 8.39 -3.77
CA TYR A 70 -7.09 9.85 -3.75
C TYR A 70 -8.07 10.31 -4.82
N ASN A 71 -8.92 11.27 -4.47
CA ASN A 71 -9.91 11.86 -5.37
C ASN A 71 -9.80 13.38 -5.31
N LEU A 72 -10.01 14.03 -6.44
CA LEU A 72 -10.08 15.49 -6.55
C LEU A 72 -11.54 15.91 -6.75
N GLY A 73 -12.10 16.68 -5.84
CA GLY A 73 -13.49 17.12 -5.97
C GLY A 73 -14.03 17.80 -4.73
N VAL A 74 -15.33 18.03 -4.71
CA VAL A 74 -16.03 18.51 -3.53
C VAL A 74 -16.46 17.33 -2.66
N VAL A 75 -16.32 17.47 -1.34
CA VAL A 75 -16.69 16.44 -0.37
C VAL A 75 -17.84 16.95 0.48
N SER A 76 -18.94 16.20 0.53
CA SER A 76 -20.18 16.62 1.20
C SER A 76 -20.04 16.81 2.71
N GLU A 77 -19.17 16.02 3.32
CA GLU A 77 -18.90 15.95 4.75
C GLU A 77 -18.26 17.25 5.26
N VAL A 78 -17.42 17.88 4.43
CA VAL A 78 -16.73 19.14 4.73
C VAL A 78 -17.40 20.30 3.98
N SER A 79 -18.64 20.59 4.35
CA SER A 79 -19.42 21.67 3.73
C SER A 79 -18.72 23.03 3.87
N GLY A 80 -18.72 23.84 2.81
CA GLY A 80 -18.06 25.15 2.80
C GLY A 80 -16.60 25.11 2.36
N TRP A 81 -16.01 23.92 2.22
CA TRP A 81 -14.73 23.73 1.56
C TRP A 81 -14.93 23.74 0.04
N GLY A 82 -13.95 24.30 -0.68
CA GLY A 82 -13.94 24.31 -2.14
C GLY A 82 -13.61 22.93 -2.71
N VAL A 83 -12.89 22.90 -3.83
CA VAL A 83 -12.30 21.65 -4.33
C VAL A 83 -11.24 21.18 -3.33
N THR A 84 -11.30 19.90 -2.96
CA THR A 84 -10.35 19.25 -2.05
C THR A 84 -9.80 17.97 -2.67
N CYS A 85 -8.53 17.70 -2.38
CA CYS A 85 -7.95 16.38 -2.50
C CYS A 85 -8.41 15.56 -1.28
N HIS A 86 -8.99 14.39 -1.48
CA HIS A 86 -9.52 13.62 -0.37
C HIS A 86 -9.31 12.12 -0.55
N THR A 87 -9.28 11.42 0.58
CA THR A 87 -9.19 9.96 0.62
C THR A 87 -9.92 9.43 1.84
N TRP A 88 -10.47 8.23 1.70
CA TRP A 88 -10.95 7.45 2.83
C TRP A 88 -9.89 6.41 3.17
N VAL A 89 -9.38 6.45 4.40
CA VAL A 89 -8.36 5.51 4.87
C VAL A 89 -9.04 4.34 5.54
N THR A 90 -8.83 3.15 4.99
CA THR A 90 -9.22 1.87 5.61
C THR A 90 -7.99 0.99 5.71
N CYS A 91 -7.60 0.64 6.93
CA CYS A 91 -6.42 -0.18 7.16
C CYS A 91 -6.73 -1.68 6.99
N PRO A 92 -5.79 -2.48 6.45
CA PRO A 92 -5.94 -3.93 6.37
C PRO A 92 -6.08 -4.58 7.76
N ALA A 93 -6.64 -5.78 7.78
CA ALA A 93 -6.79 -6.56 9.01
C ALA A 93 -5.44 -6.78 9.73
N GLY A 94 -5.45 -6.69 11.06
CA GLY A 94 -4.24 -6.77 11.88
C GLY A 94 -3.43 -5.46 11.96
N THR A 95 -3.95 -4.37 11.37
CA THR A 95 -3.40 -3.03 11.53
C THR A 95 -4.48 -2.01 11.90
N GLU A 96 -4.06 -0.92 12.50
CA GLU A 96 -4.89 0.23 12.83
C GLU A 96 -4.33 1.50 12.19
N GLY A 97 -5.23 2.42 11.86
CA GLY A 97 -4.87 3.77 11.47
C GLY A 97 -4.12 4.48 12.61
N ARG A 98 -3.02 5.15 12.25
CA ARG A 98 -2.25 6.04 13.10
C ARG A 98 -2.18 7.38 12.40
N PHE A 99 -2.87 8.37 12.95
CA PHE A 99 -3.00 9.73 12.39
C PHE A 99 -2.13 10.69 13.18
N PHE A 100 -1.15 11.32 12.53
CA PHE A 100 -0.20 12.22 13.19
C PHE A 100 -0.57 13.66 12.92
N PHE A 101 -0.63 14.48 13.98
CA PHE A 101 -1.12 15.86 13.88
C PHE A 101 -0.02 16.89 14.11
N THR A 102 -0.13 18.03 13.45
CA THR A 102 0.77 19.17 13.68
C THR A 102 0.68 19.61 15.13
N GLY A 103 1.84 19.78 15.79
CA GLY A 103 1.90 20.30 17.16
C GLY A 103 1.46 19.34 18.26
N SER A 104 1.08 18.09 17.92
CA SER A 104 0.77 17.05 18.90
C SER A 104 1.87 15.98 18.91
N PRO A 105 2.40 15.58 20.08
CA PRO A 105 3.28 14.42 20.18
C PRO A 105 2.52 13.09 20.05
N GLY A 106 1.19 13.12 19.99
CA GLY A 106 0.32 11.96 19.95
C GLY A 106 -0.22 11.65 18.55
N TYR A 107 -0.71 10.43 18.39
CA TYR A 107 -1.50 10.00 17.25
C TYR A 107 -2.90 9.58 17.73
N LEU A 108 -3.88 9.62 16.82
CA LEU A 108 -5.15 8.94 17.04
C LEU A 108 -5.06 7.50 16.51
N SER A 109 -5.61 6.56 17.27
CA SER A 109 -5.63 5.13 16.97
C SER A 109 -7.04 4.57 17.02
N GLY A 110 -7.32 3.57 16.18
CA GLY A 110 -8.47 2.70 16.39
C GLY A 110 -9.79 3.25 15.87
N ASP A 111 -9.78 4.15 14.88
CA ASP A 111 -11.03 4.50 14.21
C ASP A 111 -11.59 3.26 13.49
N PRO A 112 -12.80 2.79 13.85
CA PRO A 112 -13.32 1.49 13.42
C PRO A 112 -13.88 1.52 11.99
N GLY A 113 -13.70 2.62 11.26
CA GLY A 113 -14.28 2.83 9.94
C GLY A 113 -13.40 3.67 9.03
N PRO A 114 -13.83 3.86 7.77
CA PRO A 114 -13.12 4.69 6.82
C PRO A 114 -13.02 6.13 7.35
N VAL A 115 -11.79 6.58 7.58
CA VAL A 115 -11.52 7.95 8.01
C VAL A 115 -11.38 8.85 6.78
N LEU A 116 -12.13 9.94 6.75
CA LEU A 116 -11.96 10.99 5.74
C LEU A 116 -10.77 11.89 6.11
N ALA A 117 -9.73 11.84 5.29
CA ALA A 117 -8.69 12.84 5.23
C ALA A 117 -8.93 13.71 3.99
N PHE A 118 -8.79 15.02 4.14
CA PHE A 118 -8.99 15.96 3.04
C PHE A 118 -7.92 17.06 3.09
N CYS A 119 -7.61 17.65 1.94
CA CYS A 119 -6.66 18.72 1.79
C CYS A 119 -7.20 19.76 0.82
N ALA A 120 -7.11 21.04 1.20
CA ALA A 120 -7.61 22.13 0.38
C ALA A 120 -6.73 22.34 -0.85
N GLU A 121 -7.35 22.40 -2.03
CA GLU A 121 -6.66 22.75 -3.28
C GLU A 121 -6.64 24.26 -3.53
N SER A 122 -7.37 25.01 -2.70
CA SER A 122 -7.47 26.47 -2.77
C SER A 122 -7.93 27.04 -1.43
N GLY A 123 -7.85 28.36 -1.27
CA GLY A 123 -8.26 29.06 -0.05
C GLY A 123 -7.12 29.30 0.93
N MET A 124 -7.46 29.50 2.21
CA MET A 124 -6.49 29.82 3.25
C MET A 124 -5.67 28.61 3.71
N ASP A 125 -6.28 27.42 3.69
CA ASP A 125 -5.68 26.16 4.15
C ASP A 125 -5.12 25.32 2.98
N VAL A 126 -4.77 25.99 1.88
CA VAL A 126 -4.28 25.33 0.66
C VAL A 126 -3.04 24.47 0.95
N GLY A 127 -3.07 23.21 0.51
CA GLY A 127 -1.99 22.25 0.71
C GLY A 127 -1.91 21.64 2.11
N VAL A 128 -2.83 21.97 3.02
CA VAL A 128 -2.88 21.41 4.37
C VAL A 128 -3.85 20.24 4.41
N TRP A 129 -3.36 19.07 4.83
CA TRP A 129 -4.21 17.92 5.11
C TRP A 129 -4.88 18.05 6.47
N GLN A 130 -6.12 17.59 6.58
CA GLN A 130 -6.94 17.67 7.78
C GLN A 130 -7.75 16.38 7.96
N TYR A 131 -8.10 16.11 9.21
CA TYR A 131 -8.83 14.93 9.63
C TYR A 131 -10.29 15.30 9.97
N TYR A 132 -11.23 14.68 9.26
CA TYR A 132 -12.65 14.93 9.45
C TYR A 132 -13.19 14.15 10.66
N TYR A 133 -13.22 14.81 11.82
CA TYR A 133 -13.77 14.22 13.06
C TYR A 133 -14.44 15.26 13.95
N THR A 134 -13.68 16.26 14.39
CA THR A 134 -14.18 17.36 15.24
C THR A 134 -13.69 18.69 14.70
N GLU A 135 -14.56 19.70 14.71
CA GLU A 135 -14.16 21.07 14.45
C GLU A 135 -13.50 21.70 15.69
N PRO A 136 -12.48 22.56 15.53
CA PRO A 136 -11.77 22.83 14.28
C PRO A 136 -10.98 21.58 13.80
N TYR A 137 -11.03 21.30 12.49
CA TYR A 137 -10.39 20.10 11.93
C TYR A 137 -8.87 20.17 12.14
N PRO A 138 -8.26 19.17 12.81
CA PRO A 138 -6.85 19.22 13.12
C PRO A 138 -5.99 18.94 11.88
N ASP A 139 -4.89 19.69 11.75
CA ASP A 139 -3.89 19.53 10.70
C ASP A 139 -3.19 18.18 10.82
N LEU A 140 -3.25 17.42 9.73
CA LEU A 140 -2.75 16.06 9.61
C LEU A 140 -1.42 16.09 8.84
N MET A 141 -0.39 15.49 9.42
CA MET A 141 0.95 15.45 8.87
C MET A 141 1.20 14.19 8.04
N ASN A 142 0.76 13.04 8.55
CA ASN A 142 0.78 11.78 7.81
C ASN A 142 -0.18 10.76 8.44
N ILE A 143 -0.41 9.69 7.70
CA ILE A 143 -1.24 8.55 8.10
C ILE A 143 -0.47 7.26 7.82
N LYS A 144 -0.52 6.30 8.74
CA LYS A 144 -0.04 4.94 8.46
C LYS A 144 -0.94 3.88 9.08
N CYS A 145 -0.94 2.69 8.47
CA CYS A 145 -1.58 1.52 9.04
C CYS A 145 -0.52 0.69 9.80
N GLN A 146 -0.55 0.73 11.13
CA GLN A 146 0.45 0.10 12.00
C GLN A 146 -0.12 -1.16 12.68
N SER A 147 0.73 -2.16 12.92
CA SER A 147 0.37 -3.39 13.63
C SER A 147 -0.24 -3.12 15.00
N VAL A 148 -1.26 -3.92 15.35
CA VAL A 148 -1.88 -3.97 16.69
C VAL A 148 -1.35 -5.11 17.54
#